data_AF-A0A961Y952-F1
#
_entry.id   AF-A0A961Y952-F1
#
_cell.length_a   1.000
_cell.length_b   1.000
_cell.length_c   1.000
_cell.angle_alpha   90.00
_cell.angle_beta   90.00
_cell.angle_gamma   90.00
#
_symmetry.space_group_name_H-M   'P 1'
#
loop_
_entity.id
_entity.type
_entity.pdbx_description
1 polymer ?
#
loop_
_entity_poly.entity_id
_entity_poly.type
_entity_poly.pdbx_seq_one_letter_code
_entity_poly.pdbx_strand_id
1 'polypeptide(L)'
;TGFNDNTGVFEVPPGHYFMMGDNRDNSTDSRVLNAVGYVPFENFVGRAEITFFSLEQGTRAWEVWKWPTAIRWDRFFILLR
;
A
#
# COMPACT_ATOMS: atom_id res chain seq x y z
N THR A 1 3.08 -5.90 22.22
CA THR A 1 4.20 -5.54 21.35
C THR A 1 4.37 -6.62 20.31
N GLY A 2 4.04 -6.33 19.07
CA GLY A 2 4.29 -7.18 17.92
C GLY A 2 5.78 -7.20 17.55
N PHE A 3 6.17 -8.20 16.77
CA PHE A 3 7.56 -8.41 16.33
C PHE A 3 8.13 -7.19 15.58
N ASN A 4 7.29 -6.44 14.85
CA ASN A 4 7.69 -5.29 14.03
C ASN A 4 7.45 -3.92 14.71
N ASP A 5 7.07 -3.88 16.00
CA ASP A 5 6.81 -2.63 16.72
C ASP A 5 8.12 -1.91 17.10
N ASN A 6 9.15 -2.69 17.44
CA ASN A 6 10.47 -2.20 17.82
C ASN A 6 11.53 -2.86 16.94
N THR A 7 12.08 -2.10 15.99
CA THR A 7 13.14 -2.59 15.10
C THR A 7 14.49 -1.98 15.46
N GLY A 8 15.56 -2.64 15.03
CA GLY A 8 16.88 -2.01 14.99
C GLY A 8 16.95 -0.88 13.97
N VAL A 9 18.10 -0.23 13.90
CA VAL A 9 18.40 0.74 12.84
C VAL A 9 18.70 -0.01 11.54
N PHE A 10 18.13 0.46 10.43
CA PHE A 10 18.40 -0.07 9.09
C PHE A 10 19.34 0.86 8.34
N GLU A 11 20.44 0.33 7.82
CA GLU A 11 21.31 1.02 6.87
C GLU A 11 20.94 0.59 5.44
N VAL A 12 20.26 1.47 4.73
CA VAL A 12 19.78 1.20 3.37
C VAL A 12 20.94 1.32 2.38
N PRO A 13 21.24 0.28 1.57
CA PRO A 13 22.29 0.35 0.57
C PRO A 13 22.03 1.44 -0.49
N PRO A 14 23.08 1.99 -1.12
CA PRO A 14 22.92 2.90 -2.25
C PRO A 14 22.04 2.30 -3.35
N GLY A 15 21.20 3.12 -3.97
CA GLY A 15 20.28 2.70 -5.03
C GLY A 15 19.10 1.84 -4.58
N HIS A 16 18.95 1.60 -3.27
CA HIS A 16 17.84 0.88 -2.67
C HIS A 16 16.99 1.80 -1.79
N TYR A 17 15.78 1.33 -1.50
CA TYR A 17 14.79 2.06 -0.72
C TYR A 17 14.19 1.16 0.35
N PHE A 18 13.90 1.76 1.50
CA PHE A 18 13.16 1.11 2.57
C PHE A 18 11.68 1.46 2.43
N MET A 19 10.84 0.45 2.21
CA MET A 19 9.39 0.61 2.05
C MET A 19 8.67 0.12 3.30
N MET A 20 7.65 0.86 3.71
CA MET A 20 6.82 0.50 4.86
C MET A 20 5.35 0.74 4.51
N GLY A 21 4.48 -0.23 4.84
CA GLY A 21 3.05 -0.06 4.65
C GLY A 21 2.44 0.81 5.75
N ASP A 22 1.34 1.50 5.44
CA ASP A 22 0.60 2.30 6.43
C ASP A 22 -0.10 1.40 7.46
N ASN A 23 -0.61 0.24 7.03
CA ASN A 23 -1.18 -0.77 7.93
C ASN A 23 -0.08 -1.64 8.55
N ARG A 24 0.62 -1.07 9.55
CA ARG A 24 1.89 -1.60 10.10
C ARG A 24 1.82 -3.03 10.59
N ASP A 25 0.73 -3.43 11.24
CA ASP A 25 0.56 -4.78 11.80
C ASP A 25 0.20 -5.81 10.74
N ASN A 26 -0.26 -5.35 9.57
CA ASN A 26 -0.71 -6.18 8.46
C ASN A 26 0.05 -5.85 7.16
N SER A 27 1.33 -5.55 7.29
CA SER A 27 2.22 -5.28 6.15
C SER A 27 3.47 -6.13 6.27
N THR A 28 3.69 -6.98 5.25
CA THR A 28 4.99 -7.59 5.00
C THR A 28 5.79 -6.61 4.15
N ASP A 29 6.68 -5.86 4.80
CA ASP A 29 7.44 -4.77 4.18
C ASP A 29 8.94 -4.86 4.50
N SER A 30 9.72 -3.80 4.23
CA SER A 30 11.19 -3.83 4.37
C SER A 30 11.68 -4.09 5.80
N ARG A 31 10.81 -4.04 6.82
CA ARG A 31 11.14 -4.49 8.19
C ARG A 31 11.45 -5.99 8.25
N VAL A 32 10.91 -6.77 7.30
CA VAL A 32 11.09 -8.22 7.18
C VAL A 32 12.11 -8.52 6.08
N LEU A 33 13.40 -8.44 6.42
CA LEU A 33 14.51 -8.51 5.46
C LEU A 33 14.59 -9.82 4.67
N ASN A 34 14.14 -10.92 5.24
CA ASN A 34 14.13 -12.23 4.58
C ASN A 34 12.91 -12.46 3.67
N ALA A 35 11.95 -11.52 3.63
CA ALA A 35 10.76 -11.62 2.78
C ALA A 35 10.79 -10.57 1.66
N VAL A 36 10.77 -9.28 2.03
CA VAL A 36 10.78 -8.18 1.04
C VAL A 36 12.15 -7.52 0.99
N GLY A 37 12.71 -7.16 2.14
CA GLY A 37 14.01 -6.46 2.21
C GLY A 37 13.98 -5.07 1.56
N TYR A 38 15.16 -4.60 1.13
CA TYR A 38 15.30 -3.31 0.48
C TYR A 38 14.91 -3.40 -1.00
N VAL A 39 14.19 -2.38 -1.49
CA VAL A 39 13.69 -2.36 -2.88
C VAL A 39 14.69 -1.60 -3.76
N PRO A 40 15.28 -2.23 -4.80
CA PRO A 40 16.17 -1.53 -5.71
C PRO A 40 15.39 -0.55 -6.60
N PHE A 41 16.02 0.57 -7.00
CA PHE A 41 15.38 1.62 -7.80
C PHE A 41 14.76 1.09 -9.10
N GLU A 42 15.40 0.11 -9.74
CA GLU A 42 14.94 -0.50 -10.99
C GLU A 42 13.55 -1.16 -10.88
N ASN A 43 13.09 -1.50 -9.68
CA ASN A 43 11.77 -2.06 -9.44
C ASN A 43 10.67 -0.99 -9.34
N PHE A 44 11.00 0.30 -9.42
CA PHE A 44 10.03 1.38 -9.33
C PHE A 44 9.31 1.58 -10.66
N VAL A 45 8.00 1.31 -10.66
CA VAL A 45 7.14 1.55 -11.83
C VAL A 45 6.63 2.99 -11.88
N GLY A 46 6.25 3.56 -10.72
CA GLY A 46 5.72 4.92 -10.63
C GLY A 46 5.13 5.23 -9.25
N ARG A 47 4.63 6.47 -9.09
CA ARG A 47 3.96 6.93 -7.86
C ARG A 47 2.45 6.76 -7.98
N ALA A 48 1.80 6.27 -6.92
CA ALA A 48 0.35 6.28 -6.82
C ALA A 48 -0.14 7.69 -6.45
N GLU A 49 -0.87 8.34 -7.35
CA GLU A 49 -1.26 9.76 -7.18
C GLU A 49 -2.77 9.96 -7.00
N ILE A 50 -3.61 9.05 -7.50
CA ILE A 50 -5.07 9.22 -7.49
C ILE A 50 -5.79 7.93 -7.13
N THR A 51 -6.88 8.06 -6.38
CA THR A 51 -7.88 6.99 -6.26
C THR A 51 -8.94 7.17 -7.34
N PHE A 52 -8.84 6.37 -8.41
CA PHE A 52 -9.75 6.48 -9.57
C PHE A 52 -11.00 5.60 -9.45
N PHE A 53 -11.04 4.63 -8.52
CA PHE A 53 -12.19 3.74 -8.33
C PHE A 53 -12.15 3.09 -6.94
N SER A 54 -13.30 3.03 -6.25
CA SER A 54 -13.43 2.37 -4.95
C SER A 54 -14.86 1.87 -4.74
N LEU A 55 -15.00 0.58 -4.44
CA LEU A 55 -16.27 -0.07 -4.09
C LEU A 55 -16.33 -0.37 -2.59
N GLU A 56 -17.55 -0.36 -2.05
CA GLU A 56 -17.85 -0.84 -0.72
C GLU A 56 -17.44 -2.31 -0.53
N GLN A 57 -17.00 -2.63 0.69
CA GLN A 57 -16.55 -3.98 1.00
C GLN A 57 -17.71 -4.96 0.86
N GLY A 58 -17.47 -6.09 0.19
CA GLY A 58 -18.50 -7.09 -0.10
C GLY A 58 -19.26 -6.90 -1.41
N THR A 59 -19.03 -5.80 -2.14
CA THR A 59 -19.54 -5.64 -3.52
C THR A 59 -18.48 -6.10 -4.51
N ARG A 60 -18.85 -7.02 -5.40
CA ARG A 60 -17.94 -7.49 -6.46
C ARG A 60 -18.00 -6.55 -7.66
N ALA A 61 -16.89 -6.39 -8.37
CA ALA A 61 -16.81 -5.47 -9.50
C ALA A 61 -17.86 -5.73 -10.59
N TRP A 62 -18.24 -6.99 -10.83
CA TRP A 62 -19.25 -7.33 -11.83
C TRP A 62 -20.71 -7.10 -11.41
N GLU A 63 -20.98 -6.80 -10.13
CA GLU A 63 -22.32 -6.47 -9.65
C GLU A 63 -22.68 -5.02 -10.01
N VAL A 64 -22.64 -4.71 -11.32
CA VAL A 64 -22.82 -3.36 -11.87
C VAL A 64 -24.14 -2.72 -11.45
N TRP A 65 -25.16 -3.52 -11.15
CA TRP A 65 -26.46 -3.05 -10.62
C TRP A 65 -26.40 -2.52 -9.18
N LYS A 66 -25.36 -2.86 -8.39
CA LYS A 66 -25.14 -2.33 -7.05
C LYS A 66 -24.31 -1.04 -7.05
N TRP A 67 -23.66 -0.71 -8.16
CA TRP A 67 -22.72 0.42 -8.24
C TRP A 67 -23.30 1.79 -7.86
N PRO A 68 -24.57 2.14 -8.19
CA PRO A 68 -25.12 3.44 -7.81
C PRO A 68 -25.03 3.74 -6.30
N THR A 69 -25.08 2.71 -5.45
CA THR A 69 -25.00 2.84 -3.99
C THR A 69 -23.68 2.33 -3.41
N ALA A 70 -23.00 1.40 -4.09
CA ALA A 70 -21.77 0.79 -3.58
C ALA A 70 -20.49 1.56 -3.92
N ILE A 71 -20.53 2.50 -4.86
CA ILE A 71 -19.35 3.34 -5.15
C ILE A 71 -19.14 4.33 -4.01
N ARG A 72 -17.90 4.38 -3.50
CA ARG A 72 -17.46 5.36 -2.50
C ARG A 72 -17.08 6.67 -3.19
N TRP A 73 -18.11 7.45 -3.53
CA TRP A 73 -17.97 8.71 -4.28
C TRP A 73 -17.06 9.73 -3.57
N ASP A 74 -17.01 9.70 -2.25
CA ASP A 74 -16.17 10.55 -1.41
C ASP A 74 -14.66 10.31 -1.63
N ARG A 75 -14.26 9.11 -2.09
CA ARG A 75 -12.85 8.76 -2.34
C ARG A 75 -12.42 8.99 -3.79
N PHE A 76 -13.35 9.37 -4.66
CA PHE A 76 -13.10 9.49 -6.09
C PHE A 76 -12.31 10.78 -6.38
N PHE A 77 -11.18 10.64 -7.08
CA PHE A 77 -10.27 11.76 -7.43
C PHE A 77 -9.64 12.51 -6.25
N ILE A 78 -9.55 11.90 -5.08
CA ILE A 78 -8.65 12.40 -4.05
C ILE A 78 -7.21 12.22 -4.54
N LEU A 79 -6.45 13.31 -4.54
CA LEU A 79 -5.00 13.29 -4.73
C LEU A 79 -4.34 12.69 -3.49
N LEU A 80 -3.57 11.62 -3.68
CA LEU A 80 -2.71 11.08 -2.65
C LEU A 80 -1.50 12.00 -2.54
N ARG A 81 -1.30 12.60 -1.35
CA ARG A 81 -0.20 13.53 -1.08
C ARG A 81 1.00 12.80 -0.49
#